data_AF-A0A4U1J8Z0-F1
#
_entry.id   AF-A0A4U1J8Z0-F1
#
_cell.length_a   1.000
_cell.length_b   1.000
_cell.length_c   1.000
_cell.angle_alpha   90.00
_cell.angle_beta   90.00
_cell.angle_gamma   90.00
#
_symmetry.space_group_name_H-M   'P 1'
#
loop_
_entity.id
_entity.type
_entity.pdbx_description
1 polymer ?
#
loop_
_entity_poly.entity_id
_entity_poly.type
_entity_poly.pdbx_seq_one_letter_code
_entity_poly.pdbx_strand_id
1 'polypeptide(L)'
;MDDTVRGLKQAAFAAWEPIARRAGRSYIAGPRITDALSLSRGFWEAGMGVVVCYWNAEKTSPRIVANRSLATLEAFAEADGDHYLAIKAPALGFSRDLVGEIVARAALSSARVHFDAQRPEAVEKTRALAESVMGGGTPIGFTLPGRFARSVRDAAWAARRNVPVRVVKGQVADPAAPDLDPRAGFLSVIDALAGKARHVGVASHDAPLVRKALQRLVSNGTPCELELLLGWPFGPVLREARTFGVPVRVYVPFGEARVPYHFTEARQNPRVLAWLARDLWRASPAPRAKRPGWTSAPA
;
A
#
# COMPACT_ATOMS: atom_id res chain seq x y z
N MET A 1 -10.35 -21.40 -38.81
CA MET A 1 -8.99 -21.04 -38.35
C MET A 1 -9.00 -20.13 -37.11
N ASP A 2 -10.11 -19.43 -36.82
CA ASP A 2 -10.24 -18.53 -35.66
C ASP A 2 -10.51 -19.23 -34.31
N ASP A 3 -11.29 -20.33 -34.31
CA ASP A 3 -11.67 -21.02 -33.06
C ASP A 3 -10.51 -21.78 -32.42
N THR A 4 -9.58 -22.30 -33.22
CA THR A 4 -8.41 -23.04 -32.76
C THR A 4 -7.42 -22.12 -32.04
N VAL A 5 -7.24 -20.88 -32.54
CA VAL A 5 -6.39 -19.85 -31.92
C VAL A 5 -7.03 -19.32 -30.62
N ARG A 6 -8.36 -19.22 -30.58
CA ARG A 6 -9.09 -18.83 -29.37
C ARG A 6 -9.02 -19.89 -28.27
N GLY A 7 -9.15 -21.18 -28.63
CA GLY A 7 -9.00 -22.30 -27.71
C GLY A 7 -7.59 -22.44 -27.14
N LEU A 8 -6.55 -22.26 -27.97
CA LEU A 8 -5.16 -22.26 -27.51
C LEU A 8 -4.84 -21.09 -26.57
N LYS A 9 -5.39 -19.89 -26.82
CA LYS A 9 -5.26 -18.73 -25.92
C LYS A 9 -5.98 -18.95 -24.58
N GLN A 10 -7.17 -19.54 -24.59
CA GLN A 10 -7.91 -19.85 -23.37
C GLN A 10 -7.22 -20.95 -22.54
N ALA A 11 -6.71 -22.00 -23.18
CA ALA A 11 -5.95 -23.06 -22.51
C ALA A 11 -4.62 -22.54 -21.93
N ALA A 12 -3.89 -21.68 -22.67
CA ALA A 12 -2.69 -21.02 -22.17
C ALA A 12 -2.98 -20.06 -21.01
N PHE A 13 -4.10 -19.33 -21.06
CA PHE A 13 -4.54 -18.46 -19.97
C PHE A 13 -4.94 -19.26 -18.72
N ALA A 14 -5.70 -20.36 -18.89
CA ALA A 14 -6.09 -21.26 -17.81
C ALA A 14 -4.89 -21.99 -17.18
N ALA A 15 -3.83 -22.28 -17.95
CA ALA A 15 -2.58 -22.85 -17.43
C ALA A 15 -1.68 -21.78 -16.77
N TRP A 16 -1.77 -20.52 -17.21
CA TRP A 16 -1.02 -19.39 -16.65
C TRP A 16 -1.62 -18.90 -15.33
N GLU A 17 -2.94 -18.91 -15.19
CA GLU A 17 -3.65 -18.41 -14.01
C GLU A 17 -3.22 -19.06 -12.67
N PRO A 18 -3.02 -20.40 -12.56
CA PRO A 18 -2.45 -21.04 -11.39
C PRO A 18 -1.03 -20.59 -11.07
N ILE A 19 -0.20 -20.35 -12.09
CA ILE A 19 1.20 -19.93 -11.96
C ILE A 19 1.27 -18.45 -11.54
N ALA A 20 0.45 -17.60 -12.15
CA ALA A 20 0.26 -16.20 -11.78
C ALA A 20 -0.27 -16.09 -10.34
N ARG A 21 -1.24 -16.92 -9.95
CA ARG A 21 -1.75 -17.01 -8.57
C ARG A 21 -0.69 -17.51 -7.59
N ARG A 22 0.18 -18.44 -8.00
CA ARG A 22 1.32 -18.94 -7.22
C ARG A 22 2.39 -17.87 -7.02
N ALA A 23 2.72 -17.09 -8.06
CA ALA A 23 3.65 -15.97 -7.99
C ALA A 23 3.06 -14.77 -7.20
N GLY A 24 1.74 -14.56 -7.30
CA GLY A 24 0.99 -13.54 -6.56
C GLY A 24 1.00 -13.74 -5.03
N ARG A 25 1.13 -14.99 -4.56
CA ARG A 25 1.20 -15.35 -3.12
C ARG A 25 2.38 -14.73 -2.37
N SER A 26 3.40 -14.23 -3.07
CA SER A 26 4.47 -13.47 -2.44
C SER A 26 4.04 -12.05 -2.06
N TYR A 27 3.02 -11.50 -2.73
CA TYR A 27 2.60 -10.10 -2.62
C TYR A 27 1.23 -9.93 -1.96
N ILE A 28 0.45 -11.00 -1.84
CA ILE A 28 -0.84 -11.04 -1.15
C ILE A 28 -0.82 -12.09 -0.06
N ALA A 29 -1.41 -11.77 1.09
CA ALA A 29 -1.44 -12.66 2.24
C ALA A 29 -2.19 -13.96 1.96
N GLY A 30 -3.34 -13.82 1.29
CA GLY A 30 -4.30 -14.88 1.02
C GLY A 30 -5.68 -14.27 0.78
N PRO A 31 -6.70 -15.12 0.52
CA PRO A 31 -8.06 -14.67 0.23
C PRO A 31 -8.81 -14.10 1.45
N ARG A 32 -8.39 -14.43 2.68
CA ARG A 32 -9.12 -14.07 3.90
C ARG A 32 -8.32 -13.13 4.78
N ILE A 33 -9.03 -12.38 5.61
CA ILE A 33 -8.43 -11.51 6.64
C ILE A 33 -7.56 -12.31 7.61
N THR A 34 -7.94 -13.54 7.95
CA THR A 34 -7.14 -14.41 8.83
C THR A 34 -5.77 -14.75 8.24
N ASP A 35 -5.65 -14.81 6.91
CA ASP A 35 -4.38 -15.03 6.24
C ASP A 35 -3.47 -13.78 6.38
N ALA A 36 -4.07 -12.57 6.33
CA ALA A 36 -3.36 -11.31 6.58
C ALA A 36 -2.88 -11.20 8.02
N LEU A 37 -3.76 -11.44 9.00
CA LEU A 37 -3.42 -11.36 10.42
C LEU A 37 -2.36 -12.39 10.84
N SER A 38 -2.40 -13.58 10.25
CA SER A 38 -1.36 -14.59 10.47
C SER A 38 0.03 -14.09 10.03
N LEU A 39 0.12 -13.32 8.94
CA LEU A 39 1.36 -12.68 8.53
C LEU A 39 1.68 -11.45 9.40
N SER A 40 0.67 -10.67 9.79
CA SER A 40 0.84 -9.50 10.65
C SER A 40 1.52 -9.83 11.95
N ARG A 41 1.22 -10.99 12.56
CA ARG A 41 1.88 -11.44 13.77
C ARG A 41 3.41 -11.52 13.63
N GLY A 42 3.90 -12.05 12.51
CA GLY A 42 5.34 -12.11 12.26
C GLY A 42 5.99 -10.75 12.07
N PHE A 43 5.26 -9.77 11.52
CA PHE A 43 5.72 -8.38 11.44
C PHE A 43 5.73 -7.70 12.80
N TRP A 44 4.68 -7.93 13.59
CA TRP A 44 4.55 -7.41 14.94
C TRP A 44 5.67 -7.92 15.86
N GLU A 45 5.94 -9.23 15.84
CA GLU A 45 7.08 -9.84 16.56
C GLU A 45 8.44 -9.28 16.12
N ALA A 46 8.54 -8.74 14.90
CA ALA A 46 9.72 -8.06 14.38
C ALA A 46 9.71 -6.53 14.61
N GLY A 47 8.76 -6.01 15.40
CA GLY A 47 8.65 -4.59 15.74
C GLY A 47 8.11 -3.71 14.61
N MET A 48 7.41 -4.28 13.64
CA MET A 48 6.82 -3.56 12.51
C MET A 48 5.30 -3.49 12.63
N GLY A 49 4.73 -2.33 12.28
CA GLY A 49 3.29 -2.19 12.12
C GLY A 49 2.79 -2.80 10.80
N VAL A 50 1.48 -2.87 10.64
CA VAL A 50 0.85 -3.35 9.41
C VAL A 50 -0.27 -2.42 8.92
N VAL A 51 -0.38 -2.33 7.60
CA VAL A 51 -1.54 -1.78 6.89
C VAL A 51 -2.24 -2.91 6.20
N VAL A 52 -3.52 -3.10 6.49
CA VAL A 52 -4.31 -4.14 5.81
C VAL A 52 -5.22 -3.49 4.79
N CYS A 53 -5.28 -4.09 3.60
CA CYS A 53 -6.19 -3.64 2.54
C CYS A 53 -6.87 -4.83 1.89
N TYR A 54 -8.20 -4.75 1.73
CA TYR A 54 -8.92 -5.67 0.87
C TYR A 54 -8.71 -5.31 -0.60
N TRP A 55 -8.16 -6.25 -1.37
CA TRP A 55 -8.04 -6.18 -2.82
C TRP A 55 -9.23 -6.90 -3.46
N ASN A 56 -10.14 -6.11 -4.00
CA ASN A 56 -11.38 -6.56 -4.62
C ASN A 56 -11.22 -6.90 -6.10
N ALA A 57 -12.16 -7.67 -6.64
CA ALA A 57 -12.36 -7.81 -8.08
C ALA A 57 -12.89 -6.51 -8.68
N GLU A 58 -12.64 -6.28 -9.98
CA GLU A 58 -13.16 -5.11 -10.70
C GLU A 58 -14.69 -4.98 -10.65
N LYS A 59 -15.40 -6.11 -10.63
CA LYS A 59 -16.87 -6.15 -10.60
C LYS A 59 -17.44 -6.37 -9.19
N THR A 60 -16.61 -6.35 -8.15
CA THR A 60 -17.10 -6.47 -6.77
C THR A 60 -17.95 -5.27 -6.42
N SER A 61 -19.14 -5.50 -5.84
CA SER A 61 -20.01 -4.39 -5.45
C SER A 61 -19.42 -3.58 -4.29
N PRO A 62 -19.68 -2.26 -4.22
CA PRO A 62 -19.23 -1.43 -3.11
C PRO A 62 -19.60 -1.95 -1.73
N ARG A 63 -20.81 -2.51 -1.58
CA ARG A 63 -21.28 -3.12 -0.33
C ARG A 63 -20.41 -4.31 0.09
N ILE A 64 -19.98 -5.16 -0.83
CA ILE A 64 -19.07 -6.27 -0.50
C ILE A 64 -17.71 -5.73 -0.04
N VAL A 65 -17.17 -4.71 -0.71
CA VAL A 65 -15.92 -4.05 -0.30
C VAL A 65 -16.03 -3.45 1.11
N ALA A 66 -17.15 -2.79 1.41
CA ALA A 66 -17.44 -2.25 2.73
C ALA A 66 -17.52 -3.35 3.79
N ASN A 67 -18.27 -4.42 3.53
CA ASN A 67 -18.38 -5.56 4.46
C ASN A 67 -17.03 -6.21 4.75
N ARG A 68 -16.13 -6.32 3.75
CA ARG A 68 -14.76 -6.82 3.94
C ARG A 68 -13.90 -5.86 4.77
N SER A 69 -14.11 -4.56 4.63
CA SER A 69 -13.44 -3.53 5.42
C SER A 69 -13.92 -3.57 6.89
N LEU A 70 -15.22 -3.71 7.11
CA LEU A 70 -15.82 -3.86 8.45
C LEU A 70 -15.33 -5.12 9.16
N ALA A 71 -15.34 -6.27 8.47
CA ALA A 71 -14.80 -7.52 9.01
C ALA A 71 -13.29 -7.43 9.31
N THR A 72 -12.55 -6.60 8.58
CA THR A 72 -11.13 -6.34 8.87
C THR A 72 -10.97 -5.58 10.19
N LEU A 73 -11.79 -4.56 10.41
CA LEU A 73 -11.76 -3.76 11.64
C LEU A 73 -12.23 -4.57 12.87
N GLU A 74 -13.22 -5.45 12.70
CA GLU A 74 -13.62 -6.41 13.74
C GLU A 74 -12.45 -7.34 14.09
N ALA A 75 -11.76 -7.87 13.09
CA ALA A 75 -10.65 -8.77 13.31
C ALA A 75 -9.42 -8.08 13.94
N PHE A 76 -9.28 -6.76 13.83
CA PHE A 76 -8.24 -6.01 14.55
C PHE A 76 -8.48 -5.99 16.07
N ALA A 77 -9.74 -5.99 16.52
CA ALA A 77 -10.04 -5.93 17.95
C ALA A 77 -9.54 -7.17 18.72
N GLU A 78 -9.45 -8.31 18.03
CA GLU A 78 -9.04 -9.60 18.58
C GLU A 78 -7.56 -9.93 18.29
N ALA A 79 -6.82 -9.05 17.62
CA ALA A 79 -5.47 -9.32 17.14
C ALA A 79 -4.45 -8.35 17.74
N ASP A 80 -3.39 -8.91 18.33
CA ASP A 80 -2.24 -8.12 18.77
C ASP A 80 -1.52 -7.48 17.58
N GLY A 81 -1.26 -6.17 17.69
CA GLY A 81 -0.36 -5.45 16.81
C GLY A 81 -0.84 -4.06 16.43
N ASP A 82 0.08 -3.29 15.84
CA ASP A 82 -0.21 -1.97 15.30
C ASP A 82 -0.78 -2.10 13.88
N HIS A 83 -2.11 -2.11 13.79
CA HIS A 83 -2.85 -2.26 12.55
C HIS A 83 -3.61 -0.98 12.19
N TYR A 84 -3.69 -0.71 10.89
CA TYR A 84 -4.72 0.17 10.37
C TYR A 84 -5.23 -0.27 9.00
N LEU A 85 -6.42 0.24 8.64
CA LEU A 85 -7.13 -0.15 7.43
C LEU A 85 -6.83 0.84 6.29
N ALA A 86 -6.44 0.32 5.13
CA ALA A 86 -6.42 1.09 3.88
C ALA A 86 -7.62 0.76 3.00
N ILE A 87 -8.29 1.80 2.51
CA ILE A 87 -9.48 1.71 1.65
C ILE A 87 -9.28 2.47 0.34
N LYS A 88 -10.05 2.08 -0.69
CA LYS A 88 -10.07 2.76 -1.99
C LYS A 88 -11.45 3.34 -2.24
N ALA A 89 -11.56 4.68 -2.33
CA ALA A 89 -12.84 5.36 -2.54
C ALA A 89 -13.59 4.89 -3.80
N PRO A 90 -12.94 4.64 -4.96
CA PRO A 90 -13.62 4.10 -6.14
C PRO A 90 -14.21 2.70 -5.92
N ALA A 91 -13.53 1.84 -5.15
CA ALA A 91 -14.03 0.49 -4.84
C ALA A 91 -15.27 0.52 -3.93
N LEU A 92 -15.46 1.62 -3.19
CA LEU A 92 -16.65 1.91 -2.39
C LEU A 92 -17.67 2.76 -3.15
N GLY A 93 -17.48 2.96 -4.46
CA GLY A 93 -18.38 3.77 -5.30
C GLY A 93 -18.49 5.22 -4.86
N PHE A 94 -17.50 5.73 -4.11
CA PHE A 94 -17.55 7.04 -3.44
C PHE A 94 -18.75 7.23 -2.50
N SER A 95 -19.34 6.14 -1.99
CA SER A 95 -20.50 6.22 -1.09
C SER A 95 -20.10 6.75 0.28
N ARG A 96 -20.68 7.90 0.66
CA ARG A 96 -20.53 8.48 2.00
C ARG A 96 -21.04 7.54 3.09
N ASP A 97 -22.17 6.89 2.86
CA ASP A 97 -22.79 6.01 3.86
C ASP A 97 -21.90 4.80 4.15
N LEU A 98 -21.40 4.13 3.10
CA LEU A 98 -20.49 2.99 3.26
C LEU A 98 -19.19 3.37 3.98
N VAL A 99 -18.60 4.52 3.62
CA VAL A 99 -17.40 5.01 4.29
C VAL A 99 -17.71 5.40 5.74
N GLY A 100 -18.86 6.02 5.99
CA GLY A 100 -19.34 6.39 7.32
C GLY A 100 -19.46 5.18 8.24
N GLU A 101 -20.02 4.06 7.75
CA GLU A 101 -20.08 2.79 8.48
C GLU A 101 -18.66 2.29 8.86
N ILE A 102 -17.71 2.32 7.92
CA ILE A 102 -16.33 1.90 8.15
C ILE A 102 -15.65 2.80 9.19
N VAL A 103 -15.80 4.11 9.08
CA VAL A 103 -15.22 5.09 10.01
C VAL A 103 -15.81 4.93 11.41
N ALA A 104 -17.13 4.79 11.52
CA ALA A 104 -17.80 4.57 12.80
C ALA A 104 -17.32 3.28 13.47
N ARG A 105 -17.16 2.20 12.70
CA ARG A 105 -16.59 0.95 13.22
C ARG A 105 -15.15 1.11 13.68
N ALA A 106 -14.33 1.81 12.88
CA ALA A 106 -12.92 2.01 13.19
C ALA A 106 -12.70 2.86 14.44
N ALA A 107 -13.62 3.79 14.74
CA ALA A 107 -13.59 4.60 15.96
C ALA A 107 -13.74 3.76 17.23
N LEU A 108 -14.45 2.62 17.20
CA LEU A 108 -14.62 1.75 18.37
C LEU A 108 -13.30 1.16 18.88
N SER A 109 -12.31 0.98 18.00
CA SER A 109 -10.98 0.46 18.31
C SER A 109 -9.86 1.48 18.06
N SER A 110 -10.20 2.76 17.82
CA SER A 110 -9.25 3.81 17.45
C SER A 110 -8.33 3.47 16.25
N ALA A 111 -8.76 2.54 15.39
CA ALA A 111 -8.00 2.11 14.23
C ALA A 111 -8.04 3.18 13.13
N ARG A 112 -6.88 3.61 12.64
CA ARG A 112 -6.80 4.57 11.52
C ARG A 112 -7.47 3.99 10.25
N VAL A 113 -8.15 4.86 9.50
CA VAL A 113 -8.63 4.55 8.14
C VAL A 113 -7.87 5.42 7.15
N HIS A 114 -7.26 4.81 6.14
CA HIS A 114 -6.38 5.51 5.19
C HIS A 114 -6.90 5.37 3.77
N PHE A 115 -7.11 6.50 3.08
CA PHE A 115 -7.47 6.51 1.67
C PHE A 115 -6.22 6.29 0.79
N ASP A 116 -6.18 5.15 0.10
CA ASP A 116 -5.11 4.80 -0.83
C ASP A 116 -5.11 5.72 -2.07
N ALA A 117 -3.93 5.86 -2.68
CA ALA A 117 -3.76 6.61 -3.92
C ALA A 117 -4.70 6.08 -5.02
N GLN A 118 -5.35 7.02 -5.69
CA GLN A 118 -6.22 6.76 -6.83
C GLN A 118 -5.62 7.36 -8.10
N ARG A 119 -6.29 7.13 -9.23
CA ARG A 119 -6.01 7.82 -10.49
C ARG A 119 -6.26 9.33 -10.35
N PRO A 120 -5.62 10.19 -11.17
CA PRO A 120 -5.78 11.64 -11.13
C PRO A 120 -7.24 12.11 -11.05
N GLU A 121 -8.12 11.50 -11.85
CA GLU A 121 -9.55 11.88 -11.95
C GLU A 121 -10.33 11.67 -10.64
N ALA A 122 -9.86 10.77 -9.78
CA ALA A 122 -10.53 10.38 -8.55
C ALA A 122 -10.04 11.16 -7.32
N VAL A 123 -8.94 11.91 -7.41
CA VAL A 123 -8.31 12.57 -6.24
C VAL A 123 -9.28 13.53 -5.56
N GLU A 124 -9.95 14.40 -6.32
CA GLU A 124 -10.84 15.40 -5.75
C GLU A 124 -12.06 14.77 -5.08
N LYS A 125 -12.71 13.80 -5.75
CA LYS A 125 -13.84 13.05 -5.18
C LYS A 125 -13.43 12.29 -3.92
N THR A 126 -12.24 11.71 -3.90
CA THR A 126 -11.70 10.99 -2.72
C THR A 126 -11.46 11.95 -1.56
N ARG A 127 -10.90 13.14 -1.84
CA ARG A 127 -10.67 14.17 -0.82
C ARG A 127 -11.97 14.70 -0.24
N ALA A 128 -12.95 15.07 -1.08
CA ALA A 128 -14.25 15.54 -0.62
C ALA A 128 -14.97 14.49 0.23
N LEU A 129 -14.90 13.21 -0.18
CA LEU A 129 -15.44 12.10 0.59
C LEU A 129 -14.75 11.95 1.94
N ALA A 130 -13.41 11.97 1.98
CA ALA A 130 -12.64 11.91 3.22
C ALA A 130 -13.01 13.06 4.16
N GLU A 131 -13.10 14.30 3.65
CA GLU A 131 -13.51 15.47 4.44
C GLU A 131 -14.93 15.32 5.00
N SER A 132 -15.86 14.71 4.25
CA SER A 132 -17.26 14.53 4.67
C SER A 132 -17.47 13.54 5.83
N VAL A 133 -16.44 12.75 6.16
CA VAL A 133 -16.43 11.75 7.25
C VAL A 133 -15.36 12.04 8.31
N MET A 134 -14.53 13.07 8.13
CA MET A 134 -13.61 13.54 9.17
C MET A 134 -14.39 13.99 10.40
N GLY A 135 -13.79 13.82 11.59
CA GLY A 135 -14.46 14.07 12.86
C GLY A 135 -15.27 12.88 13.39
N GLY A 136 -15.38 11.79 12.62
CA GLY A 136 -16.07 10.54 13.02
C GLY A 136 -15.34 9.69 14.05
N GLY A 137 -14.49 10.27 14.91
CA GLY A 137 -13.87 9.58 16.06
C GLY A 137 -12.62 8.74 15.77
N THR A 138 -12.14 8.65 14.52
CA THR A 138 -10.88 7.96 14.18
C THR A 138 -9.99 8.80 13.25
N PRO A 139 -8.65 8.66 13.29
CA PRO A 139 -7.77 9.30 12.32
C PRO A 139 -8.08 8.86 10.88
N ILE A 140 -8.30 9.82 10.00
CA ILE A 140 -8.43 9.62 8.56
C ILE A 140 -7.13 10.05 7.88
N GLY A 141 -6.49 9.12 7.17
CA GLY A 141 -5.27 9.38 6.40
C GLY A 141 -5.50 9.50 4.90
N PHE A 142 -4.57 10.14 4.19
CA PHE A 142 -4.67 10.38 2.75
C PHE A 142 -3.34 10.13 2.02
N THR A 143 -3.40 9.57 0.81
CA THR A 143 -2.20 9.30 0.01
C THR A 143 -1.94 10.41 -1.01
N LEU A 144 -0.69 10.88 -1.11
CA LEU A 144 -0.21 11.93 -2.01
C LEU A 144 0.78 11.35 -3.03
N PRO A 145 0.40 11.21 -4.32
CA PRO A 145 1.30 10.73 -5.36
C PRO A 145 2.26 11.83 -5.86
N GLY A 146 3.56 11.60 -5.78
CA GLY A 146 4.58 12.53 -6.29
C GLY A 146 4.48 12.83 -7.79
N ARG A 147 3.87 11.92 -8.58
CA ARG A 147 3.60 12.10 -10.01
C ARG A 147 2.48 13.09 -10.33
N PHE A 148 1.73 13.60 -9.36
CA PHE A 148 0.62 14.52 -9.64
C PHE A 148 1.04 15.97 -9.40
N ALA A 149 0.81 16.84 -10.38
CA ALA A 149 1.16 18.27 -10.30
C ALA A 149 0.50 18.96 -9.10
N ARG A 150 -0.72 18.50 -8.75
CA ARG A 150 -1.49 19.00 -7.61
C ARG A 150 -0.96 18.59 -6.23
N SER A 151 -0.09 17.59 -6.12
CA SER A 151 0.23 16.96 -4.82
C SER A 151 0.92 17.88 -3.83
N VAL A 152 1.72 18.86 -4.29
CA VAL A 152 2.32 19.87 -3.39
C VAL A 152 1.24 20.75 -2.74
N ARG A 153 0.18 21.11 -3.50
CA ARG A 153 -0.97 21.85 -2.95
C ARG A 153 -1.77 20.99 -1.96
N ASP A 154 -1.94 19.70 -2.26
CA ASP A 154 -2.63 18.78 -1.37
C ASP A 154 -1.83 18.49 -0.09
N ALA A 155 -0.49 18.47 -0.15
CA ALA A 155 0.37 18.42 1.03
C ALA A 155 0.14 19.61 1.97
N ALA A 156 0.06 20.82 1.42
CA ALA A 156 -0.22 22.02 2.20
C ALA A 156 -1.62 21.97 2.85
N TRP A 157 -2.62 21.43 2.15
CA TRP A 157 -3.95 21.18 2.73
C TRP A 157 -3.88 20.18 3.90
N ALA A 158 -3.20 19.04 3.70
CA ALA A 158 -3.12 17.99 4.71
C ALA A 158 -2.41 18.49 5.97
N ALA A 159 -1.34 19.27 5.82
CA ALA A 159 -0.65 19.92 6.94
C ALA A 159 -1.59 20.86 7.71
N ARG A 160 -2.31 21.77 7.03
CA ARG A 160 -3.27 22.69 7.68
C ARG A 160 -4.41 21.98 8.40
N ARG A 161 -4.84 20.82 7.90
CA ARG A 161 -5.93 20.02 8.48
C ARG A 161 -5.44 18.97 9.47
N ASN A 162 -4.15 18.93 9.77
CA ASN A 162 -3.55 17.95 10.68
C ASN A 162 -3.87 16.48 10.29
N VAL A 163 -3.91 16.22 8.97
CA VAL A 163 -4.20 14.91 8.37
C VAL A 163 -2.90 14.13 8.21
N PRO A 164 -2.78 12.90 8.73
CA PRO A 164 -1.64 12.04 8.45
C PRO A 164 -1.65 11.64 6.96
N VAL A 165 -0.48 11.63 6.34
CA VAL A 165 -0.38 11.34 4.89
C VAL A 165 0.60 10.23 4.59
N ARG A 166 0.38 9.56 3.46
CA ARG A 166 1.33 8.65 2.83
C ARG A 166 1.83 9.29 1.54
N VAL A 167 3.14 9.35 1.33
CA VAL A 167 3.72 9.80 0.06
C VAL A 167 4.18 8.59 -0.74
N VAL A 168 3.70 8.47 -1.98
CA VAL A 168 4.10 7.44 -2.95
C VAL A 168 4.65 8.10 -4.20
N LYS A 169 5.42 7.38 -5.03
CA LYS A 169 5.75 7.89 -6.37
C LYS A 169 4.49 8.12 -7.21
N GLY A 170 3.51 7.23 -7.09
CA GLY A 170 2.34 7.18 -7.96
C GLY A 170 2.57 6.22 -9.12
N GLN A 171 1.59 5.36 -9.39
CA GLN A 171 1.67 4.36 -10.46
C GLN A 171 1.23 4.93 -11.81
N VAL A 172 0.30 5.89 -11.79
CA VAL A 172 -0.28 6.50 -12.99
C VAL A 172 0.35 7.88 -13.17
N ALA A 173 0.67 8.24 -14.42
CA ALA A 173 1.12 9.59 -14.75
C ALA A 173 -0.07 10.57 -14.68
N ASP A 174 0.21 11.82 -14.32
CA ASP A 174 -0.79 12.89 -14.38
C ASP A 174 -0.95 13.36 -15.83
N PRO A 175 -2.16 13.32 -16.43
CA PRO A 175 -2.38 13.89 -17.75
C PRO A 175 -2.00 15.38 -17.84
N ALA A 176 -2.07 16.12 -16.72
CA ALA A 176 -1.69 17.53 -16.68
C ALA A 176 -0.16 17.75 -16.58
N ALA A 177 0.61 16.70 -16.24
CA ALA A 177 2.06 16.77 -16.13
C ALA A 177 2.70 15.39 -16.42
N PRO A 178 2.59 14.88 -17.66
CA PRO A 178 3.00 13.51 -17.99
C PRO A 178 4.50 13.27 -17.82
N ASP A 179 5.31 14.32 -18.00
CA ASP A 179 6.77 14.27 -17.94
C ASP A 179 7.36 14.56 -16.56
N LEU A 180 6.50 14.73 -15.53
CA LEU A 180 6.97 14.99 -14.17
C LEU A 180 7.79 13.80 -13.65
N ASP A 181 9.07 14.02 -13.35
CA ASP A 181 9.92 12.99 -12.75
C ASP A 181 9.31 12.49 -11.43
N PRO A 182 8.95 11.21 -11.32
CA PRO A 182 8.31 10.66 -10.13
C PRO A 182 9.17 10.80 -8.86
N ARG A 183 10.51 10.79 -8.99
CA ARG A 183 11.41 10.95 -7.85
C ARG A 183 11.49 12.40 -7.39
N ALA A 184 11.67 13.33 -8.33
CA ALA A 184 11.63 14.76 -8.05
C ALA A 184 10.29 15.18 -7.44
N GLY A 185 9.17 14.77 -8.05
CA GLY A 185 7.83 15.06 -7.54
C GLY A 185 7.57 14.46 -6.15
N PHE A 186 8.02 13.23 -5.88
CA PHE A 186 7.99 12.63 -4.54
C PHE A 186 8.70 13.53 -3.52
N LEU A 187 9.92 13.95 -3.84
CA LEU A 187 10.74 14.79 -2.97
C LEU A 187 10.15 16.19 -2.78
N SER A 188 9.54 16.79 -3.80
CA SER A 188 8.81 18.07 -3.67
C SER A 188 7.63 17.96 -2.71
N VAL A 189 6.90 16.84 -2.72
CA VAL A 189 5.81 16.59 -1.76
C VAL A 189 6.37 16.42 -0.34
N ILE A 190 7.49 15.71 -0.18
CA ILE A 190 8.18 15.59 1.12
C ILE A 190 8.59 16.96 1.65
N ASP A 191 9.20 17.81 0.82
CA ASP A 191 9.63 19.16 1.21
C ASP A 191 8.45 20.04 1.64
N ALA A 192 7.29 19.88 0.99
CA ALA A 192 6.07 20.59 1.36
C ALA A 192 5.50 20.16 2.73
N LEU A 193 5.81 18.94 3.18
CA LEU A 193 5.33 18.35 4.44
C LEU A 193 6.31 18.52 5.60
N ALA A 194 7.62 18.60 5.31
CA ALA A 194 8.67 18.72 6.32
C ALA A 194 8.45 19.94 7.22
N GLY A 195 8.48 19.71 8.53
CA GLY A 195 8.23 20.67 9.61
C GLY A 195 6.75 21.07 9.79
N LYS A 196 5.83 20.53 8.98
CA LYS A 196 4.44 21.02 8.90
C LYS A 196 3.39 19.93 9.07
N ALA A 197 3.70 18.70 8.67
CA ALA A 197 2.76 17.60 8.67
C ALA A 197 2.66 16.91 10.04
N ARG A 198 1.46 16.41 10.36
CA ARG A 198 1.21 15.58 11.55
C ARG A 198 2.07 14.32 11.58
N HIS A 199 2.09 13.62 10.46
CA HIS A 199 2.77 12.35 10.28
C HIS A 199 2.88 12.04 8.79
N VAL A 200 4.02 11.49 8.36
CA VAL A 200 4.29 11.12 6.96
C VAL A 200 4.74 9.66 6.84
N GLY A 201 3.93 8.84 6.18
CA GLY A 201 4.34 7.52 5.69
C GLY A 201 5.13 7.66 4.39
N VAL A 202 6.41 7.30 4.40
CA VAL A 202 7.28 7.28 3.23
C VAL A 202 7.15 5.92 2.57
N ALA A 203 6.30 5.80 1.54
CA ALA A 203 6.02 4.52 0.90
C ALA A 203 6.89 4.29 -0.35
N SER A 204 8.03 3.62 -0.18
CA SER A 204 8.94 3.30 -1.28
C SER A 204 9.93 2.17 -0.98
N HIS A 205 10.31 1.43 -2.02
CA HIS A 205 11.42 0.45 -1.99
C HIS A 205 12.73 0.98 -2.60
N ASP A 206 12.77 2.27 -2.94
CA ASP A 206 13.92 2.93 -3.56
C ASP A 206 14.82 3.54 -2.49
N ALA A 207 15.87 2.82 -2.06
CA ALA A 207 16.69 3.21 -0.92
C ALA A 207 17.32 4.62 -1.02
N PRO A 208 17.92 5.05 -2.15
CA PRO A 208 18.39 6.43 -2.30
C PRO A 208 17.29 7.48 -2.14
N LEU A 209 16.08 7.20 -2.61
CA LEU A 209 14.94 8.11 -2.46
C LEU A 209 14.45 8.14 -1.00
N VAL A 210 14.30 6.97 -0.38
CA VAL A 210 13.91 6.82 1.04
C VAL A 210 14.90 7.58 1.93
N ARG A 211 16.21 7.40 1.72
CA ARG A 211 17.25 8.10 2.46
C ARG A 211 17.05 9.62 2.44
N LYS A 212 16.88 10.20 1.25
CA LYS A 212 16.67 11.64 1.08
C LYS A 212 15.37 12.10 1.76
N ALA A 213 14.29 11.34 1.61
CA ALA A 213 13.01 11.67 2.20
C ALA A 213 13.03 11.64 3.73
N LEU A 214 13.55 10.56 4.31
CA LEU A 214 13.69 10.41 5.77
C LEU A 214 14.61 11.48 6.35
N GLN A 215 15.75 11.75 5.70
CA GLN A 215 16.65 12.83 6.13
C GLN A 215 15.90 14.17 6.24
N ARG A 216 15.13 14.56 5.21
CA ARG A 216 14.39 15.83 5.20
C ARG A 216 13.33 15.89 6.30
N LEU A 217 12.57 14.81 6.49
CA LEU A 217 11.51 14.76 7.51
C LEU A 217 12.09 14.78 8.93
N VAL A 218 13.09 13.94 9.20
CA VAL A 218 13.71 13.82 10.54
C VAL A 218 14.47 15.08 10.91
N SER A 219 15.25 15.67 9.99
CA SER A 219 15.96 16.93 10.26
C SER A 219 15.03 18.11 10.53
N ASN A 220 13.76 18.04 10.11
CA ASN A 220 12.73 19.04 10.40
C ASN A 220 11.78 18.59 11.52
N GLY A 221 12.11 17.54 12.29
CA GLY A 221 11.30 17.05 13.41
C GLY A 221 9.92 16.52 13.02
N THR A 222 9.71 16.12 11.76
CA THR A 222 8.41 15.62 11.28
C THR A 222 8.26 14.14 11.63
N PRO A 223 7.22 13.74 12.39
CA PRO A 223 6.97 12.33 12.65
C PRO A 223 6.78 11.57 11.33
N CYS A 224 7.50 10.46 11.17
CA CYS A 224 7.43 9.68 9.94
C CYS A 224 7.67 8.19 10.17
N GLU A 225 7.20 7.39 9.22
CA GLU A 225 7.40 5.94 9.17
C GLU A 225 7.79 5.53 7.75
N LEU A 226 8.55 4.44 7.60
CA LEU A 226 8.80 3.81 6.30
C LEU A 226 7.69 2.78 6.02
N GLU A 227 7.06 2.85 4.86
CA GLU A 227 6.01 1.90 4.47
C GLU A 227 6.43 1.04 3.27
N LEU A 228 6.27 -0.28 3.40
CA LEU A 228 6.76 -1.27 2.46
C LEU A 228 5.64 -2.20 1.98
N LEU A 229 5.61 -2.56 0.70
CA LEU A 229 4.70 -3.55 0.17
C LEU A 229 5.16 -4.96 0.51
N LEU A 230 4.24 -5.81 0.96
CA LEU A 230 4.47 -7.24 1.13
C LEU A 230 5.08 -7.85 -0.15
N GLY A 231 6.11 -8.68 0.03
CA GLY A 231 6.75 -9.43 -1.07
C GLY A 231 7.88 -8.71 -1.79
N TRP A 232 8.05 -7.41 -1.58
CA TRP A 232 9.14 -6.65 -2.19
C TRP A 232 10.43 -6.74 -1.36
N PRO A 233 11.61 -6.45 -1.94
CA PRO A 233 12.86 -6.42 -1.19
C PRO A 233 12.86 -5.36 -0.09
N PHE A 234 13.21 -5.77 1.14
CA PHE A 234 13.22 -4.89 2.32
C PHE A 234 14.63 -4.43 2.72
N GLY A 235 15.65 -5.28 2.53
CA GLY A 235 16.99 -5.08 3.11
C GLY A 235 17.58 -3.68 2.96
N PRO A 236 17.67 -3.11 1.73
CA PRO A 236 18.23 -1.77 1.54
C PRO A 236 17.46 -0.66 2.26
N VAL A 237 16.13 -0.67 2.19
CA VAL A 237 15.29 0.39 2.79
C VAL A 237 15.17 0.24 4.30
N LEU A 238 15.22 -0.98 4.85
CA LEU A 238 15.30 -1.20 6.30
C LEU A 238 16.60 -0.65 6.90
N ARG A 239 17.72 -0.68 6.17
CA ARG A 239 18.95 -0.02 6.62
C ARG A 239 18.78 1.49 6.73
N GLU A 240 18.10 2.11 5.77
CA GLU A 240 17.79 3.54 5.87
C GLU A 240 16.85 3.82 7.06
N ALA A 241 15.77 3.04 7.24
CA ALA A 241 14.89 3.22 8.39
C ALA A 241 15.63 3.13 9.73
N ARG A 242 16.53 2.15 9.88
CA ARG A 242 17.41 2.03 11.07
C ARG A 242 18.35 3.23 11.23
N THR A 243 18.95 3.69 10.14
CA THR A 243 19.87 4.84 10.15
C THR A 243 19.18 6.10 10.68
N PHE A 244 17.91 6.30 10.33
CA PHE A 244 17.12 7.45 10.77
C PHE A 244 16.26 7.18 12.02
N GLY A 245 16.32 5.97 12.59
CA GLY A 245 15.54 5.60 13.78
C GLY A 245 14.03 5.67 13.59
N VAL A 246 13.51 5.44 12.38
CA VAL A 246 12.07 5.54 12.08
C VAL A 246 11.38 4.18 12.12
N PRO A 247 10.13 4.10 12.59
CA PRO A 247 9.35 2.87 12.56
C PRO A 247 9.09 2.42 11.12
N VAL A 248 8.84 1.12 10.97
CA VAL A 248 8.54 0.50 9.68
C VAL A 248 7.16 -0.14 9.73
N ARG A 249 6.42 -0.01 8.64
CA ARG A 249 5.12 -0.60 8.44
C ARG A 249 5.04 -1.38 7.14
N VAL A 250 4.34 -2.51 7.17
CA VAL A 250 4.16 -3.35 5.99
C VAL A 250 2.72 -3.31 5.50
N TYR A 251 2.54 -3.00 4.22
CA TYR A 251 1.26 -3.07 3.54
C TYR A 251 0.99 -4.52 3.10
N VAL A 252 0.02 -5.14 3.76
CA VAL A 252 -0.38 -6.53 3.65
C VAL A 252 -1.76 -6.59 2.99
N PRO A 253 -1.83 -6.77 1.66
CA PRO A 253 -3.12 -6.92 1.00
C PRO A 253 -3.65 -8.35 1.18
N PHE A 254 -4.98 -8.49 1.18
CA PHE A 254 -5.68 -9.77 1.16
C PHE A 254 -6.89 -9.72 0.22
N GLY A 255 -7.46 -10.88 -0.11
CA GLY A 255 -8.56 -10.99 -1.05
C GLY A 255 -8.09 -11.58 -2.38
N GLU A 256 -8.49 -10.97 -3.49
CA GLU A 256 -8.17 -11.52 -4.79
C GLU A 256 -6.69 -11.35 -5.14
N ALA A 257 -6.02 -12.48 -5.34
CA ALA A 257 -4.63 -12.52 -5.73
C ALA A 257 -4.46 -11.97 -7.15
N ARG A 258 -4.06 -10.70 -7.26
CA ARG A 258 -3.55 -10.13 -8.50
C ARG A 258 -2.03 -10.13 -8.46
N VAL A 259 -1.41 -10.56 -9.54
CA VAL A 259 0.02 -10.31 -9.76
C VAL A 259 0.20 -8.78 -9.79
N PRO A 260 1.19 -8.21 -9.07
CA PRO A 260 1.42 -6.77 -9.07
C PRO A 260 1.46 -6.22 -10.50
N TYR A 261 0.83 -5.06 -10.72
CA TYR A 261 0.71 -4.44 -12.05
C TYR A 261 2.06 -4.23 -12.76
N HIS A 262 3.16 -4.12 -11.99
CA HIS A 262 4.53 -4.05 -12.50
C HIS A 262 4.98 -5.27 -13.30
N PHE A 263 4.24 -6.39 -13.31
CA PHE A 263 4.56 -7.52 -14.18
C PHE A 263 4.22 -7.25 -15.64
N THR A 264 3.27 -6.35 -15.92
CA THR A 264 3.02 -5.83 -17.26
C THR A 264 4.18 -4.94 -17.74
N GLU A 265 4.84 -4.23 -16.81
CA GLU A 265 6.05 -3.42 -17.06
C GLU A 265 7.37 -4.23 -16.94
N ALA A 266 7.36 -5.42 -16.32
CA ALA A 266 8.56 -6.25 -16.12
C ALA A 266 9.20 -6.66 -17.46
N ARG A 267 8.41 -6.70 -18.54
CA ARG A 267 8.92 -6.83 -19.91
C ARG A 267 9.97 -5.79 -20.29
N GLN A 268 9.99 -4.63 -19.63
CA GLN A 268 10.89 -3.52 -19.92
C GLN A 268 12.04 -3.37 -18.90
N ASN A 269 12.05 -4.14 -17.80
CA ASN A 269 13.08 -4.03 -16.75
C ASN A 269 13.74 -5.38 -16.44
N PRO A 270 14.92 -5.68 -17.05
CA PRO A 270 15.59 -6.97 -16.91
C PRO A 270 15.99 -7.31 -15.47
N ARG A 271 16.12 -6.32 -14.58
CA ARG A 271 16.41 -6.55 -13.16
C ARG A 271 15.22 -7.13 -12.40
N VAL A 272 14.00 -6.74 -12.77
CA VAL A 272 12.75 -7.27 -12.19
C VAL A 272 12.54 -8.72 -12.65
N LEU A 273 12.84 -9.01 -13.93
CA LEU A 273 12.81 -10.37 -14.48
C LEU A 273 13.85 -11.30 -13.82
N ALA A 274 15.08 -10.81 -13.62
CA ALA A 274 16.13 -11.59 -12.95
C ALA A 274 15.78 -11.87 -11.47
N TRP A 275 15.18 -10.91 -10.78
CA TRP A 275 14.69 -11.10 -9.42
C TRP A 275 13.52 -12.09 -9.37
N LEU A 276 12.60 -12.04 -10.33
CA LEU A 276 11.51 -13.00 -10.49
C LEU A 276 11.96 -14.42 -10.77
N ALA A 277 12.92 -14.60 -11.68
CA ALA A 277 13.50 -15.90 -11.98
C ALA A 277 14.17 -16.50 -10.72
N ARG A 278 14.82 -15.67 -9.93
CA ARG A 278 15.43 -16.06 -8.64
C ARG A 278 14.38 -16.45 -7.59
N ASP A 279 13.25 -15.76 -7.54
CA ASP A 279 12.16 -16.07 -6.61
C ASP A 279 11.37 -17.32 -7.01
N LEU A 280 11.20 -17.58 -8.30
CA LEU A 280 10.64 -18.84 -8.83
C LEU A 280 11.56 -20.02 -8.54
N TRP A 281 12.88 -19.85 -8.64
CA TRP A 281 13.87 -20.87 -8.29
C TRP A 281 13.87 -21.19 -6.78
N ARG A 282 13.60 -20.19 -5.93
CA ARG A 282 13.61 -20.34 -4.46
C ARG A 282 12.29 -20.84 -3.86
N ALA A 283 11.26 -21.01 -4.67
CA ALA A 283 9.98 -21.57 -4.24
C ALA A 283 10.03 -23.11 -4.11
N SER A 284 10.89 -23.63 -3.24
CA SER A 284 10.79 -25.01 -2.76
C SER A 284 9.63 -25.17 -1.75
N PRO A 285 8.96 -26.33 -1.72
CA PRO A 285 7.81 -26.58 -0.84
C PRO A 285 8.28 -26.87 0.59
N ALA A 286 8.70 -25.84 1.32
CA ALA A 286 8.87 -25.94 2.76
C ALA A 286 7.60 -25.39 3.46
N PRO A 287 7.12 -26.04 4.54
CA PRO A 287 6.04 -25.48 5.37
C PRO A 287 6.42 -24.08 5.84
N ARG A 288 5.44 -23.16 5.88
CA ARG A 288 5.59 -21.73 6.22
C ARG A 288 5.93 -21.52 7.71
N ALA A 289 7.02 -22.11 8.19
CA ALA A 289 7.66 -21.77 9.44
C ALA A 289 8.87 -20.88 9.16
N LYS A 290 8.87 -19.68 9.76
CA LYS A 290 9.97 -18.72 9.86
C LYS A 290 10.80 -18.52 8.59
N ARG A 291 10.36 -17.61 7.71
CA ARG A 291 11.29 -16.98 6.75
C ARG A 291 12.32 -16.15 7.55
N PRO A 292 13.62 -16.47 7.55
CA PRO A 292 14.62 -15.78 8.39
C PRO A 292 14.97 -14.35 7.91
N GLY A 293 14.35 -13.87 6.83
CA GLY A 293 14.80 -12.69 6.08
C GLY A 293 14.22 -11.34 6.50
N TRP A 294 13.28 -11.29 7.45
CA TRP A 294 12.69 -10.01 7.89
C TRP A 294 13.60 -9.28 8.89
N THR A 295 14.43 -10.03 9.61
CA THR A 295 15.30 -9.53 10.69
C THR A 295 16.78 -9.49 10.30
N SER A 296 17.19 -10.03 9.14
CA SER A 296 18.60 -10.22 8.80
C SER A 296 19.04 -9.46 7.53
N ALA A 297 19.70 -8.33 7.76
CA ALA A 297 20.90 -7.93 7.01
C ALA A 297 21.93 -7.54 8.07
N PRO A 298 23.20 -7.98 7.97
CA PRO A 298 24.13 -8.08 9.09
C PRO A 298 24.36 -6.74 9.78
N ALA A 299 24.69 -6.84 11.07
CA ALA A 299 25.17 -5.75 11.91
C ALA A 299 26.30 -4.97 11.23
#